data_AF-A0A6N9T167-F1
#
_entry.id   AF-A0A6N9T167-F1
#
_cell.length_a   1.000
_cell.length_b   1.000
_cell.length_c   1.000
_cell.angle_alpha   90.00
_cell.angle_beta   90.00
_cell.angle_gamma   90.00
#
_symmetry.space_group_name_H-M   'P 1'
#
loop_
_entity.id
_entity.type
_entity.pdbx_description
1 polymer ?
#
loop_
_entity_poly.entity_id
_entity_poly.type
_entity_poly.pdbx_seq_one_letter_code
_entity_poly.pdbx_strand_id
1 'polypeptide(L)'
;MSATAAEVHVRNPARASSFDRGLSLAALALLCVVLVAIGRGHARWAEAPVLVWAHLLTIVFALALTVVQLWRPKGGSTHRAIGRIWVTLMFGTALITLFIVGADDSGYSILHVLSVWVMIQVPTIAITARRRQIGRHQSAARAMVVGSLLIAGFFTFPFHRLLGTWLFG
;
A
#
# COMPACT_ATOMS: atom_id res chain seq x y z
N MET A 1 29.02 41.48 -14.37
CA MET A 1 28.58 40.98 -15.70
C MET A 1 29.30 39.66 -15.90
N SER A 2 28.69 38.49 -15.96
CA SER A 2 27.46 38.10 -16.64
C SER A 2 26.78 36.92 -15.95
N ALA A 3 25.47 36.87 -16.07
CA ALA A 3 24.64 35.73 -15.71
C ALA A 3 24.92 34.53 -16.64
N THR A 4 25.00 33.33 -16.07
CA THR A 4 24.75 32.08 -16.80
C THR A 4 23.69 31.31 -16.04
N ALA A 5 22.46 31.45 -16.57
CA ALA A 5 21.34 30.52 -16.53
C ALA A 5 21.51 29.35 -15.53
N ALA A 6 20.82 29.36 -14.40
CA ALA A 6 19.44 28.91 -14.36
C ALA A 6 19.19 27.75 -15.35
N GLU A 7 19.84 26.61 -15.12
CA GLU A 7 19.26 25.32 -15.51
C GLU A 7 17.95 25.16 -14.72
N VAL A 8 16.90 25.80 -15.22
CA VAL A 8 15.53 25.40 -14.97
C VAL A 8 15.43 24.01 -15.58
N HIS A 9 15.74 23.01 -14.76
CA HIS A 9 15.56 21.61 -15.07
C HIS A 9 14.06 21.42 -15.28
N VAL A 10 13.59 21.60 -16.52
CA VAL A 10 12.23 21.34 -16.94
C VAL A 10 12.02 19.84 -16.75
N ARG A 11 11.55 19.47 -15.55
CA ARG A 11 11.24 18.10 -15.19
C ARG A 11 10.17 17.62 -16.16
N ASN A 12 10.58 16.79 -17.11
CA ASN A 12 9.69 16.14 -18.05
C ASN A 12 8.60 15.39 -17.26
N PRO A 13 7.32 15.82 -17.30
CA PRO A 13 6.26 15.28 -16.45
C PRO A 13 5.84 13.84 -16.81
N ALA A 14 6.50 13.22 -17.80
CA ALA A 14 6.15 11.91 -18.31
C ALA A 14 6.92 10.72 -17.69
N ARG A 15 8.05 10.93 -17.00
CA ARG A 15 8.83 9.81 -16.40
C ARG A 15 8.52 9.66 -14.91
N ALA A 16 8.08 8.48 -14.50
CA ALA A 16 8.00 8.11 -13.09
C ALA A 16 9.33 8.42 -12.40
N SER A 17 9.28 9.14 -11.27
CA SER A 17 10.48 9.57 -10.56
C SER A 17 11.27 8.35 -10.07
N SER A 18 12.59 8.47 -9.89
CA SER A 18 13.43 7.38 -9.35
C SER A 18 12.87 6.83 -8.03
N PHE A 19 12.26 7.71 -7.23
CA PHE A 19 11.55 7.35 -6.01
C PHE A 19 10.31 6.49 -6.26
N ASP A 20 9.47 6.84 -7.23
CA ASP A 20 8.29 6.03 -7.60
C ASP A 20 8.68 4.65 -8.12
N ARG A 21 9.81 4.57 -8.84
CA ARG A 21 10.36 3.29 -9.31
C ARG A 21 10.82 2.42 -8.14
N GLY A 22 11.55 3.00 -7.19
CA GLY A 22 11.96 2.32 -5.97
C GLY A 22 10.76 1.78 -5.18
N LEU A 23 9.73 2.62 -4.98
CA LEU A 23 8.49 2.19 -4.32
C LEU A 23 7.78 1.08 -5.07
N SER A 24 7.74 1.15 -6.41
CA SER A 24 7.13 0.11 -7.22
C SER A 24 7.89 -1.21 -7.13
N LEU A 25 9.22 -1.18 -7.12
CA LEU A 25 10.05 -2.38 -6.98
C LEU A 25 9.87 -2.98 -5.58
N ALA A 26 9.83 -2.16 -4.54
CA ALA A 26 9.57 -2.61 -3.17
C ALA A 26 8.17 -3.23 -3.05
N ALA A 27 7.14 -2.60 -3.63
CA ALA A 27 5.78 -3.13 -3.64
C ALA A 27 5.68 -4.44 -4.44
N LEU A 28 6.38 -4.55 -5.57
CA LEU A 28 6.44 -5.77 -6.37
C LEU A 28 7.17 -6.89 -5.61
N ALA A 29 8.31 -6.59 -4.98
CA ALA A 29 9.05 -7.53 -4.16
C ALA A 29 8.19 -8.05 -3.00
N LEU A 30 7.51 -7.15 -2.28
CA LEU A 30 6.59 -7.53 -1.22
C LEU A 30 5.44 -8.40 -1.75
N LEU A 31 4.85 -8.05 -2.90
CA LEU A 31 3.82 -8.86 -3.53
C LEU A 31 4.33 -10.28 -3.86
N CYS A 32 5.52 -10.39 -4.45
CA CYS A 32 6.13 -11.69 -4.74
C CYS A 32 6.34 -12.50 -3.45
N VAL A 33 6.87 -11.89 -2.39
CA VAL A 33 7.06 -12.55 -1.09
C VAL A 33 5.73 -13.05 -0.52
N VAL A 34 4.67 -12.22 -0.56
CA VAL A 34 3.33 -12.61 -0.10
C VAL A 34 2.79 -13.79 -0.90
N LEU A 35 2.92 -13.78 -2.24
CA LEU A 35 2.47 -14.88 -3.09
C LEU A 35 3.25 -16.18 -2.81
N VAL A 36 4.57 -16.09 -2.60
CA VAL A 36 5.39 -17.23 -2.21
C VAL A 36 4.97 -17.79 -0.86
N ALA A 37 4.73 -16.94 0.13
CA ALA A 37 4.27 -17.35 1.46
C ALA A 37 2.90 -18.05 1.39
N ILE A 38 1.95 -17.53 0.60
CA ILE A 38 0.64 -18.17 0.37
C ILE A 38 0.82 -19.55 -0.26
N GLY A 39 1.68 -19.67 -1.28
CA GLY A 39 1.96 -20.94 -1.95
C GLY A 39 2.63 -21.98 -1.04
N ARG A 40 3.61 -21.57 -0.23
CA ARG A 40 4.24 -22.46 0.76
C ARG A 40 3.26 -22.91 1.84
N GLY A 41 2.36 -22.03 2.25
CA GLY A 41 1.33 -22.29 3.26
C GLY A 41 0.15 -23.15 2.81
N HIS A 42 0.13 -23.67 1.58
CA HIS A 42 -1.05 -24.36 1.02
C HIS A 42 -1.61 -25.49 1.89
N ALA A 43 -0.74 -26.21 2.60
CA ALA A 43 -1.12 -27.30 3.49
C ALA A 43 -1.95 -26.84 4.71
N ARG A 44 -1.88 -25.56 5.09
CA ARG A 44 -2.52 -24.98 6.29
C ARG A 44 -3.62 -23.97 5.97
N TRP A 45 -4.05 -23.89 4.71
CA TRP A 45 -5.09 -22.93 4.29
C TRP A 45 -6.42 -23.10 5.03
N ALA A 46 -6.75 -24.33 5.44
CA ALA A 46 -7.97 -24.64 6.18
C ALA A 46 -7.99 -24.08 7.62
N GLU A 47 -6.82 -23.76 8.18
CA GLU A 47 -6.69 -23.22 9.54
C GLU A 47 -6.88 -21.70 9.57
N ALA A 48 -6.76 -21.03 8.43
CA ALA A 48 -6.82 -19.58 8.36
C ALA A 48 -8.26 -19.06 8.41
N PRO A 49 -8.59 -18.12 9.32
CA PRO A 49 -9.91 -17.52 9.39
C PRO A 49 -10.33 -16.82 8.09
N VAL A 50 -11.63 -16.82 7.80
CA VAL A 50 -12.19 -16.15 6.60
C VAL A 50 -11.81 -14.67 6.52
N LEU A 51 -11.78 -13.98 7.66
CA LEU A 51 -11.36 -12.57 7.72
C LEU A 51 -9.90 -12.37 7.29
N VAL A 52 -9.01 -13.31 7.62
CA VAL A 52 -7.60 -13.25 7.18
C VAL A 52 -7.50 -13.42 5.67
N TRP A 53 -8.28 -14.34 5.09
CA TRP A 53 -8.36 -14.47 3.63
C TRP A 53 -8.89 -13.21 2.95
N ALA A 54 -9.94 -12.60 3.50
CA ALA A 54 -10.47 -11.34 2.99
C ALA A 54 -9.42 -10.21 3.03
N HIS A 55 -8.68 -10.10 4.14
CA HIS A 55 -7.59 -9.15 4.30
C HIS A 55 -6.42 -9.40 3.32
N LEU A 56 -6.02 -10.66 3.15
CA LEU A 56 -4.96 -11.04 2.20
C LEU A 56 -5.35 -10.68 0.77
N LEU A 57 -6.60 -10.95 0.39
CA LEU A 57 -7.12 -10.62 -0.93
C LEU A 57 -7.02 -9.12 -1.19
N THR A 58 -7.48 -8.29 -0.25
CA THR A 58 -7.45 -6.83 -0.41
C THR A 58 -6.03 -6.28 -0.51
N ILE A 59 -5.08 -6.81 0.29
CA ILE A 59 -3.66 -6.42 0.23
C ILE A 59 -3.00 -6.82 -1.09
N VAL A 60 -3.23 -8.04 -1.58
CA VAL A 60 -2.65 -8.52 -2.85
C VAL A 60 -3.09 -7.64 -4.01
N PHE A 61 -4.40 -7.36 -4.11
CA PHE A 61 -4.91 -6.46 -5.15
C PHE A 61 -4.38 -5.04 -4.97
N ALA A 62 -4.31 -4.54 -3.73
CA ALA A 62 -3.76 -3.22 -3.47
C ALA A 62 -2.29 -3.08 -3.92
N LEU A 63 -1.43 -4.06 -3.62
CA LEU A 63 -0.03 -4.07 -4.03
C LEU A 63 0.09 -4.10 -5.56
N ALA A 64 -0.68 -4.96 -6.23
CA ALA A 64 -0.70 -5.02 -7.69
C ALA A 64 -1.12 -3.67 -8.30
N LEU A 65 -2.18 -3.05 -7.78
CA LEU A 65 -2.61 -1.73 -8.24
C LEU A 65 -1.58 -0.63 -7.94
N THR A 66 -0.84 -0.71 -6.83
CA THR A 66 0.25 0.22 -6.53
C THR A 66 1.35 0.15 -7.59
N VAL A 67 1.80 -1.06 -7.97
CA VAL A 67 2.78 -1.25 -9.05
C VAL A 67 2.27 -0.63 -10.35
N VAL A 68 1.02 -0.95 -10.73
CA VAL A 68 0.41 -0.43 -11.96
C VAL A 68 0.27 1.11 -11.92
N GLN A 69 -0.12 1.70 -10.79
CA GLN A 69 -0.28 3.15 -10.67
C GLN A 69 1.04 3.92 -10.71
N LEU A 70 2.11 3.33 -10.19
CA LEU A 70 3.44 3.96 -10.20
C LEU A 70 4.11 3.86 -11.58
N TRP A 71 3.77 2.84 -12.38
CA TRP A 71 4.28 2.65 -13.74
C TRP A 71 3.50 3.41 -14.81
N ARG A 72 2.17 3.57 -14.64
CA ARG A 72 1.33 4.25 -15.64
C ARG A 72 1.50 5.78 -15.60
N PRO A 73 1.25 6.47 -16.73
CA PRO A 73 1.15 7.93 -16.78
C PRO A 73 0.10 8.45 -15.79
N LYS A 74 0.50 9.44 -14.98
CA LYS A 74 -0.34 10.03 -13.93
C LYS A 74 -1.35 11.00 -14.54
N GLY A 75 -2.54 11.10 -13.94
CA GLY A 75 -3.53 12.16 -14.26
C GLY A 75 -4.60 11.83 -15.30
N GLY A 76 -4.58 10.65 -15.92
CA GLY A 76 -5.62 10.18 -16.84
C GLY A 76 -6.91 9.67 -16.16
N SER A 77 -7.95 9.41 -16.95
CA SER A 77 -9.20 8.78 -16.48
C SER A 77 -8.94 7.39 -15.88
N THR A 78 -8.05 6.61 -16.49
CA THR A 78 -7.62 5.30 -15.99
C THR A 78 -6.92 5.40 -14.64
N HIS A 79 -6.03 6.40 -14.46
CA HIS A 79 -5.37 6.63 -13.15
C HIS A 79 -6.42 6.94 -12.06
N ARG A 80 -7.44 7.74 -12.38
CA ARG A 80 -8.56 8.02 -11.46
C ARG A 80 -9.40 6.79 -11.14
N ALA A 81 -9.66 5.92 -12.12
CA ALA A 81 -10.41 4.69 -11.91
C ALA A 81 -9.63 3.72 -10.99
N ILE A 82 -8.36 3.47 -11.31
CA ILE A 82 -7.50 2.60 -10.50
C ILE A 82 -7.32 3.18 -9.09
N GLY A 83 -7.11 4.50 -8.97
CA GLY A 83 -7.01 5.20 -7.69
C GLY A 83 -8.23 5.01 -6.81
N ARG A 84 -9.45 5.05 -7.37
CA ARG A 84 -10.68 4.80 -6.61
C ARG A 84 -10.74 3.36 -6.09
N ILE A 85 -10.48 2.37 -6.94
CA ILE A 85 -10.45 0.96 -6.54
C ILE A 85 -9.42 0.76 -5.42
N TRP A 86 -8.22 1.31 -5.59
CA TRP A 86 -7.16 1.20 -4.61
C TRP A 86 -7.52 1.84 -3.27
N VAL A 87 -8.16 3.02 -3.26
CA VAL A 87 -8.64 3.64 -2.02
C VAL A 87 -9.73 2.79 -1.34
N THR A 88 -10.66 2.22 -2.09
CA THR A 88 -11.69 1.31 -1.54
C THR A 88 -11.05 0.06 -0.93
N LEU A 89 -10.05 -0.53 -1.60
CA LEU A 89 -9.30 -1.66 -1.05
C LEU A 89 -8.57 -1.30 0.23
N MET A 90 -7.88 -0.15 0.27
CA MET A 90 -7.20 0.35 1.48
C MET A 90 -8.15 0.54 2.66
N PHE A 91 -9.33 1.11 2.41
CA PHE A 91 -10.36 1.26 3.43
C PHE A 91 -10.86 -0.09 3.94
N GLY A 92 -11.17 -1.02 3.03
CA GLY A 92 -11.58 -2.38 3.39
C GLY A 92 -10.53 -3.12 4.21
N THR A 93 -9.26 -3.06 3.79
CA THR A 93 -8.13 -3.63 4.53
C THR A 93 -8.05 -3.10 5.95
N ALA A 94 -8.10 -1.77 6.12
CA ALA A 94 -8.03 -1.14 7.44
C ALA A 94 -9.21 -1.55 8.34
N LEU A 95 -10.42 -1.62 7.77
CA LEU A 95 -11.60 -2.06 8.50
C LEU A 95 -11.45 -3.51 8.96
N ILE A 96 -11.03 -4.41 8.07
CA ILE A 96 -10.81 -5.83 8.42
C ILE A 96 -9.72 -5.96 9.48
N THR A 97 -8.62 -5.21 9.39
CA THR A 97 -7.57 -5.23 10.43
C THR A 97 -8.10 -4.83 11.80
N LEU A 98 -8.95 -3.80 11.88
CA LEU A 98 -9.57 -3.40 13.15
C LEU A 98 -10.40 -4.53 13.77
N PHE A 99 -11.13 -5.30 12.95
CA PHE A 99 -11.90 -6.45 13.43
C PHE A 99 -11.04 -7.67 13.78
N ILE A 100 -9.96 -7.92 13.04
CA ILE A 100 -9.02 -9.02 13.34
C ILE A 100 -8.30 -8.76 14.66
N VAL A 101 -7.69 -7.58 14.80
CA VAL A 101 -6.88 -7.28 15.98
C VAL A 101 -7.76 -6.92 17.19
N GLY A 102 -8.98 -6.45 16.97
CA GLY A 102 -9.97 -6.24 18.04
C GLY A 102 -10.54 -7.54 18.62
N ALA A 103 -10.43 -8.68 17.91
CA ALA A 103 -10.87 -9.99 18.38
C ALA A 103 -9.81 -10.70 19.24
N ASP A 104 -8.53 -10.36 19.04
CA ASP A 104 -7.43 -10.84 19.88
C ASP A 104 -7.29 -9.90 21.09
N ASP A 105 -7.69 -10.34 22.28
CA ASP A 105 -7.70 -9.61 23.58
C ASP A 105 -6.32 -9.05 24.04
N SER A 106 -5.33 -9.06 23.16
CA SER A 106 -3.92 -8.68 23.37
C SER A 106 -3.64 -7.18 23.13
N GLY A 107 -4.50 -6.29 23.61
CA GLY A 107 -4.22 -4.85 23.71
C GLY A 107 -3.93 -4.10 22.39
N TYR A 108 -3.61 -2.81 22.52
CA TYR A 108 -3.37 -1.90 21.39
C TYR A 108 -2.10 -2.27 20.60
N SER A 109 -2.23 -3.14 19.59
CA SER A 109 -1.14 -3.43 18.66
C SER A 109 -0.81 -2.22 17.76
N ILE A 110 0.44 -2.11 17.31
CA ILE A 110 0.90 -1.10 16.33
C ILE A 110 0.02 -1.08 15.06
N LEU A 111 -0.58 -2.22 14.71
CA LEU A 111 -1.48 -2.37 13.57
C LEU A 111 -2.82 -1.63 13.74
N HIS A 112 -3.31 -1.43 14.98
CA HIS A 112 -4.49 -0.61 15.24
C HIS A 112 -4.22 0.86 14.92
N VAL A 113 -3.10 1.39 15.42
CA VAL A 113 -2.68 2.77 15.14
C VAL A 113 -2.53 2.98 13.64
N LEU A 114 -1.93 2.00 12.95
CA LEU A 114 -1.77 2.05 11.50
C LEU A 114 -3.12 2.02 10.76
N SER A 115 -4.09 1.25 11.23
CA SER A 115 -5.42 1.18 10.63
C SER A 115 -6.20 2.48 10.80
N VAL A 116 -6.15 3.09 11.99
CA VAL A 116 -6.73 4.42 12.24
C VAL A 116 -6.06 5.47 11.35
N TRP A 117 -4.73 5.42 11.23
CA TRP A 117 -3.98 6.31 10.35
C TRP A 117 -4.42 6.17 8.87
N VAL A 118 -4.59 4.95 8.37
CA VAL A 118 -5.12 4.71 7.00
C VAL A 118 -6.51 5.32 6.84
N MET A 119 -7.37 5.16 7.84
CA MET A 119 -8.73 5.70 7.81
C MET A 119 -8.77 7.23 7.73
N ILE A 120 -7.76 7.93 8.26
CA ILE A 120 -7.57 9.38 8.12
C ILE A 120 -6.93 9.75 6.76
N GLN A 121 -6.01 8.94 6.25
CA GLN A 121 -5.31 9.21 5.00
C GLN A 121 -6.18 8.98 3.76
N VAL A 122 -7.10 8.01 3.79
CA VAL A 122 -8.07 7.75 2.72
C VAL A 122 -8.86 9.01 2.31
N PRO A 123 -9.57 9.72 3.21
CA PRO A 123 -10.28 10.94 2.85
C PRO A 123 -9.31 12.06 2.47
N THR A 124 -8.11 12.12 3.07
CA THR A 124 -7.08 13.11 2.71
C THR A 124 -6.66 12.99 1.24
N ILE A 125 -6.43 11.76 0.76
CA ILE A 125 -6.07 11.50 -0.64
C ILE A 125 -7.23 11.86 -1.58
N ALA A 126 -8.47 11.56 -1.19
CA ALA A 126 -9.65 11.90 -1.97
C ALA A 126 -9.89 13.41 -2.04
N ILE A 127 -9.76 14.13 -0.93
CA ILE A 127 -9.96 15.59 -0.84
C ILE A 127 -8.87 16.33 -1.61
N THR A 128 -7.61 15.95 -1.43
CA THR A 128 -6.49 16.57 -2.16
C THR A 128 -6.58 16.35 -3.68
N ALA A 129 -7.09 15.19 -4.10
CA ALA A 129 -7.41 14.93 -5.51
C ALA A 129 -8.51 15.86 -6.04
N ARG A 130 -9.62 16.02 -5.29
CA ARG A 130 -10.72 16.93 -5.67
C ARG A 130 -10.29 18.39 -5.73
N ARG A 131 -9.47 18.83 -4.77
CA ARG A 131 -8.92 20.20 -4.70
C ARG A 131 -7.82 20.46 -5.73
N ARG A 132 -7.52 19.50 -6.62
CA ARG A 132 -6.43 19.55 -7.62
C ARG A 132 -5.06 19.87 -7.01
N GLN A 133 -4.86 19.52 -5.73
CA GLN A 133 -3.60 19.71 -5.02
C GLN A 133 -2.67 18.53 -5.30
N ILE A 134 -2.17 18.44 -6.53
CA ILE A 134 -1.46 17.25 -7.04
C ILE A 134 -0.21 16.90 -6.21
N GLY A 135 0.54 17.91 -5.75
CA GLY A 135 1.71 17.68 -4.90
C GLY A 135 1.36 17.00 -3.57
N ARG A 136 0.29 17.46 -2.91
CA ARG A 136 -0.22 16.89 -1.64
C ARG A 136 -0.87 15.53 -1.84
N HIS A 137 -1.56 15.33 -2.96
CA HIS A 137 -2.11 14.04 -3.33
C HIS A 137 -1.01 12.99 -3.53
N GLN A 138 0.06 13.35 -4.25
CA GLN A 138 1.20 12.46 -4.49
C GLN A 138 1.95 12.13 -3.19
N SER A 139 2.18 13.12 -2.32
CA SER A 139 2.86 12.86 -1.05
C SER A 139 2.02 11.99 -0.12
N ALA A 140 0.70 12.25 0.00
CA ALA A 140 -0.19 11.43 0.81
C ALA A 140 -0.30 9.99 0.29
N ALA A 141 -0.42 9.81 -1.04
CA ALA A 141 -0.44 8.48 -1.65
C ALA A 141 0.87 7.71 -1.42
N ARG A 142 2.02 8.35 -1.61
CA ARG A 142 3.34 7.75 -1.33
C ARG A 142 3.52 7.41 0.14
N ALA A 143 3.13 8.30 1.05
CA ALA A 143 3.18 8.08 2.48
C ALA A 143 2.31 6.87 2.88
N MET A 144 1.15 6.71 2.24
CA MET A 144 0.29 5.55 2.47
C MET A 144 0.93 4.27 1.92
N VAL A 145 1.51 4.27 0.72
CA VAL A 145 2.26 3.09 0.21
C VAL A 145 3.39 2.69 1.16
N VAL A 146 4.19 3.64 1.64
CA VAL A 146 5.28 3.33 2.57
C VAL A 146 4.74 2.85 3.92
N GLY A 147 3.82 3.61 4.52
CA GLY A 147 3.31 3.35 5.86
C GLY A 147 2.41 2.13 5.94
N SER A 148 1.40 2.02 5.07
CA SER A 148 0.37 1.00 5.19
C SER A 148 0.61 -0.26 4.38
N LEU A 149 1.45 -0.23 3.33
CA LEU A 149 1.80 -1.44 2.58
C LEU A 149 3.17 -1.97 3.00
N LEU A 150 4.23 -1.16 2.91
CA LEU A 150 5.59 -1.65 3.16
C LEU A 150 5.85 -1.90 4.64
N ILE A 151 5.55 -0.93 5.52
CA ILE A 151 5.75 -1.10 6.97
C ILE A 151 4.77 -2.15 7.53
N ALA A 152 3.49 -2.12 7.15
CA ALA A 152 2.54 -3.15 7.57
C ALA A 152 2.97 -4.55 7.11
N GLY A 153 3.38 -4.69 5.84
CA GLY A 153 3.89 -5.94 5.29
C GLY A 153 5.11 -6.44 6.08
N PHE A 154 6.04 -5.54 6.42
CA PHE A 154 7.17 -5.87 7.27
C PHE A 154 6.75 -6.43 8.63
N PHE A 155 5.75 -5.84 9.30
CA PHE A 155 5.23 -6.35 10.58
C PHE A 155 4.43 -7.67 10.48
N THR A 156 4.13 -8.14 9.27
CA THR A 156 3.33 -9.35 9.03
C THR A 156 4.19 -10.64 9.02
N PHE A 157 5.50 -10.52 8.79
CA PHE A 157 6.42 -11.67 8.72
C PHE A 157 7.11 -12.06 10.05
N PRO A 158 7.65 -11.14 10.87
CA PRO A 158 8.20 -11.47 12.17
C PRO A 158 7.07 -11.78 13.17
N PHE A 159 7.42 -12.39 14.30
CA PHE A 159 6.53 -12.68 15.45
C PHE A 159 5.52 -13.81 15.26
N HIS A 160 5.91 -15.00 14.76
CA HIS A 160 5.05 -16.20 14.77
C HIS A 160 3.64 -16.00 14.15
N ARG A 161 3.48 -14.96 13.31
CA ARG A 161 2.25 -14.64 12.61
C ARG A 161 2.08 -15.59 11.42
N LEU A 162 0.83 -15.87 11.04
CA LEU A 162 0.44 -16.86 10.01
C LEU A 162 1.37 -16.89 8.77
N LEU A 163 1.60 -15.74 8.13
CA LEU A 163 2.46 -15.64 6.94
C LEU A 163 3.93 -15.94 7.23
N GLY A 164 4.46 -15.51 8.38
CA GLY A 164 5.81 -15.87 8.82
C GLY A 164 5.95 -17.37 9.06
N THR A 165 4.95 -17.98 9.69
CA THR A 165 4.89 -19.43 9.92
C THR A 165 4.80 -20.22 8.63
N TRP A 166 4.07 -19.73 7.61
CA TRP A 166 4.00 -20.35 6.29
C TRP A 166 5.28 -20.17 5.46
N LEU A 167 6.02 -19.08 5.67
CA LEU A 167 7.22 -18.78 4.90
C LEU A 167 8.47 -19.48 5.46
N PHE A 168 8.63 -19.51 6.78
CA PHE A 168 9.83 -20.03 7.47
C PHE A 168 9.64 -21.39 8.16
N GLY A 169 8.40 -21.88 8.23
CA GLY A 169 8.07 -23.24 8.66
C GLY A 169 8.06 -24.25 7.52
#